data_AF-A0A699L2M8-F1
#
_entry.id   AF-A0A699L2M8-F1
#
_cell.length_a   1.000
_cell.length_b   1.000
_cell.length_c   1.000
_cell.angle_alpha   90.00
_cell.angle_beta   90.00
_cell.angle_gamma   90.00
#
_symmetry.space_group_name_H-M   'P 1'
#
loop_
_entity.id
_entity.type
_entity.pdbx_description
1 polymer ?
#
loop_
_entity_poly.entity_id
_entity_poly.type
_entity_poly.pdbx_seq_one_letter_code
_entity_poly.pdbx_strand_id
1 'polypeptide(L)'
;VGDGTTSVVLLAGEFLREAKPFIEDGVHPQNLIRSYRTAAFMAIERIKELALSIEGKSSDEKRSLLAKCAATTLSSKLIGGEKDFFATMVVDAVVAIGNDDRLNMIGIKKVPGGTMRDSFLVNGVAFKKTFSYAGFEQQPKKFSNPKILLLNIELELKSEKENAEIRLSDPLQYQSIVDAEWNIIYDKLDKCVQSGAKIVLSRLAIGDLATQYFADRDIFCAGRVAEDDLHRVAAATGGTVQTSVNNVIDEVLGSCEVFEEKQVGNERFNIFSGCPLGQTATIVLRGGADQVLLRLF
;
A
#
# COMPACT_ATOMS: atom_id res chain seq x y z
N VAL A 1 -3.23 19.25 3.93
CA VAL A 1 -3.19 19.19 5.41
C VAL A 1 -4.07 18.06 5.94
N GLY A 2 -5.26 17.77 5.39
CA GLY A 2 -6.03 16.53 5.69
C GLY A 2 -6.70 16.51 7.07
N ASP A 3 -6.01 16.97 8.11
CA ASP A 3 -6.50 17.19 9.47
C ASP A 3 -7.11 18.59 9.64
N GLY A 4 -8.03 18.73 10.60
CA GLY A 4 -8.66 20.00 10.98
C GLY A 4 -9.83 20.47 10.12
N THR A 5 -10.32 19.65 9.19
CA THR A 5 -11.46 20.00 8.31
C THR A 5 -12.73 20.34 9.10
N THR A 6 -13.02 19.57 10.15
CA THR A 6 -14.15 19.84 11.06
C THR A 6 -13.97 21.16 11.82
N SER A 7 -12.77 21.42 12.33
CA SER A 7 -12.48 22.64 13.10
C SER A 7 -12.63 23.90 12.25
N VAL A 8 -12.23 23.85 10.97
CA VAL A 8 -12.40 24.98 10.04
C VAL A 8 -13.88 25.27 9.80
N VAL A 9 -14.71 24.24 9.60
CA VAL A 9 -16.16 24.42 9.41
C VAL A 9 -16.82 24.98 10.67
N LEU A 10 -16.45 24.48 11.84
CA LEU A 10 -16.97 24.98 13.12
C LEU A 10 -16.60 26.45 13.35
N LEU A 11 -15.33 26.81 13.15
CA LEU A 11 -14.88 28.20 13.27
C LEU A 11 -15.59 29.14 12.29
N ALA A 12 -15.76 28.70 11.03
CA ALA A 12 -16.49 29.49 10.04
C ALA A 12 -17.96 29.70 10.43
N GLY A 13 -18.63 28.65 10.91
CA GLY A 13 -20.00 28.74 11.41
C GLY A 13 -20.13 29.68 12.62
N GLU A 14 -19.16 29.60 13.53
CA GLU A 14 -19.12 30.45 14.72
C GLU A 14 -18.91 31.92 14.37
N PHE A 15 -18.02 32.24 13.42
CA PHE A 15 -17.85 33.62 12.95
C PHE A 15 -19.13 34.20 12.33
N LEU A 16 -19.90 33.39 11.60
CA LEU A 16 -21.19 33.84 11.05
C LEU A 16 -22.24 34.07 12.16
N ARG A 17 -22.23 33.23 13.21
CA ARG A 17 -23.12 33.38 14.36
C ARG A 17 -22.84 34.69 15.11
N GLU A 18 -21.57 34.99 15.35
CA GLU A 18 -21.13 36.23 16.01
C GLU A 18 -21.29 37.48 15.11
N ALA A 19 -21.27 37.32 13.78
CA ALA A 19 -21.52 38.43 12.86
C ALA A 19 -23.00 38.85 12.80
N LYS A 20 -23.93 37.93 13.10
CA LYS A 20 -25.38 38.15 13.02
C LYS A 20 -25.88 39.40 13.77
N PRO A 21 -25.57 39.64 15.06
CA PRO A 21 -26.07 40.82 15.79
C PRO A 21 -25.62 42.13 15.13
N PHE A 22 -24.38 42.21 14.63
CA PHE A 22 -23.88 43.42 13.96
C PHE A 22 -24.60 43.70 12.64
N ILE A 23 -25.01 42.65 11.92
CA ILE A 23 -25.81 42.79 10.70
C ILE A 23 -27.23 43.26 11.04
N GLU A 24 -27.84 42.73 12.11
CA GLU A 24 -29.16 43.15 12.61
C GLU A 24 -29.15 44.62 13.07
N ASP A 25 -28.04 45.09 13.65
CA ASP A 25 -27.80 46.49 14.03
C ASP A 25 -27.50 47.42 12.83
N GLY A 26 -27.46 46.90 11.60
CA GLY A 26 -27.31 47.67 10.37
C GLY A 26 -25.86 47.94 9.93
N VAL A 27 -24.87 47.23 10.48
CA VAL A 27 -23.47 47.35 10.04
C VAL A 27 -23.30 46.77 8.63
N HIS A 28 -22.70 47.55 7.73
CA HIS A 28 -22.45 47.10 6.36
C HIS A 28 -21.50 45.87 6.34
N PRO A 29 -21.88 44.74 5.69
CA PRO A 29 -21.09 43.49 5.71
C PRO A 29 -19.63 43.64 5.26
N GLN A 30 -19.36 44.56 4.32
CA GLN A 30 -17.99 44.85 3.87
C GLN A 30 -17.05 45.30 5.01
N ASN A 31 -17.58 46.02 6.01
CA ASN A 31 -16.81 46.45 7.17
C ASN A 31 -16.46 45.25 8.06
N LEU A 32 -17.39 44.32 8.27
CA LEU A 32 -17.15 43.09 9.02
C LEU A 32 -16.09 42.20 8.34
N ILE A 33 -16.18 42.03 7.02
CA ILE A 33 -15.19 41.26 6.25
C ILE A 33 -13.79 41.87 6.39
N ARG A 34 -13.67 43.20 6.31
CA ARG A 34 -12.39 43.89 6.49
C ARG A 34 -11.83 43.66 7.89
N SER A 35 -12.66 43.81 8.93
CA SER A 35 -12.25 43.59 10.32
C SER A 35 -11.81 42.16 10.58
N TYR A 36 -12.56 41.15 10.11
CA TYR A 36 -12.16 39.75 10.24
C TYR A 36 -10.86 39.44 9.50
N ARG A 37 -10.63 40.05 8.33
CA ARG A 37 -9.37 39.88 7.61
C ARG A 37 -8.19 40.46 8.38
N THR A 38 -8.36 41.64 8.98
CA THR A 38 -7.32 42.25 9.84
C THR A 38 -7.05 41.40 11.08
N ALA A 39 -8.10 40.92 11.76
CA ALA A 39 -7.97 40.04 12.92
C ALA A 39 -7.27 38.72 12.57
N ALA A 40 -7.60 38.13 11.41
CA ALA A 40 -6.96 36.91 10.93
C ALA A 40 -5.46 37.13 10.67
N PHE A 41 -5.07 38.27 10.10
CA PHE A 41 -3.67 38.60 9.88
C PHE A 41 -2.88 38.69 11.19
N MET A 42 -3.42 39.42 12.18
CA MET A 42 -2.82 39.54 13.51
C MET A 42 -2.70 38.17 14.21
N ALA A 43 -3.73 37.32 14.08
CA ALA A 43 -3.71 35.96 14.63
C ALA A 43 -2.63 35.10 13.98
N ILE A 44 -2.47 35.16 12.65
CA ILE A 44 -1.44 34.42 11.92
C ILE A 44 -0.05 34.88 12.32
N GLU A 45 0.20 36.19 12.45
CA GLU A 45 1.48 36.71 12.91
C GLU A 45 1.78 36.22 14.32
N ARG A 46 0.81 36.29 15.24
CA ARG A 46 0.99 35.80 16.60
C ARG A 46 1.28 34.31 16.67
N ILE A 47 0.62 33.50 15.83
CA ILE A 47 0.91 32.06 15.72
C ILE A 47 2.33 31.81 15.24
N LYS A 48 2.82 32.59 14.27
CA LYS A 48 4.21 32.49 13.78
C LYS A 48 5.23 32.87 14.84
N GLU A 49 4.96 33.89 15.66
CA GLU A 49 5.82 34.26 16.79
C GLU A 49 5.90 33.17 17.87
N LEU A 50 4.78 32.46 18.09
CA LEU A 50 4.71 31.37 19.05
C LEU A 50 5.21 30.03 18.48
N ALA A 51 5.43 29.95 17.16
CA ALA A 51 5.85 28.73 16.50
C ALA A 51 7.28 28.37 16.92
N LEU A 52 7.42 27.22 17.56
CA LEU A 52 8.73 26.68 17.92
C LEU A 52 9.28 25.86 16.74
N SER A 53 10.38 26.32 16.15
CA SER A 53 11.06 25.54 15.11
C SER A 53 11.67 24.27 15.70
N ILE A 54 11.59 23.19 14.91
CA ILE A 54 12.18 21.88 15.20
C ILE A 54 13.51 21.71 14.43
N GLU A 55 13.87 22.68 13.59
CA GLU A 55 15.12 22.70 12.84
C GLU A 55 16.31 22.83 13.81
N GLY A 56 17.30 21.95 13.66
CA GLY A 56 18.50 21.91 14.52
C GLY A 56 18.46 20.97 15.72
N LYS A 57 17.33 20.33 16.04
CA LYS A 57 17.26 19.31 17.11
C LYS A 57 17.89 17.98 16.68
N SER A 58 18.40 17.22 17.66
CA SER A 58 18.95 15.88 17.42
C SER A 58 17.89 14.94 16.84
N SER A 59 18.31 13.90 16.11
CA SER A 59 17.38 12.93 15.51
C SER A 59 16.45 12.29 16.55
N ASP A 60 16.99 12.01 17.74
CA ASP A 60 16.24 11.40 18.84
C ASP A 60 15.21 12.35 19.45
N GLU A 61 15.56 13.62 19.61
CA GLU A 61 14.61 14.64 20.07
C GLU A 61 13.48 14.88 19.06
N LYS A 62 13.80 14.87 17.76
CA LYS A 62 12.80 14.95 16.70
C LYS A 62 11.85 13.77 16.75
N ARG A 63 12.37 12.54 16.88
CA ARG A 63 11.56 11.33 17.01
C ARG A 63 10.65 11.39 18.25
N SER A 64 11.17 11.86 19.38
CA SER A 64 10.38 12.03 20.61
C SER A 64 9.26 13.06 20.46
N LEU A 65 9.53 14.20 19.82
CA LEU A 65 8.53 15.23 19.56
C LEU A 65 7.44 14.74 18.61
N LEU A 66 7.82 14.06 17.53
CA LEU A 66 6.87 13.46 16.59
C LEU A 66 6.00 12.40 17.28
N ALA A 67 6.58 11.58 18.16
CA ALA A 67 5.81 10.60 18.93
C ALA A 67 4.80 11.27 19.86
N LYS A 68 5.18 12.37 20.53
CA LYS A 68 4.26 13.16 21.36
C LYS A 68 3.12 13.76 20.52
N CYS A 69 3.44 14.34 19.36
CA CYS A 69 2.44 14.86 18.43
C CYS A 69 1.47 13.76 17.98
N ALA A 70 1.99 12.61 17.51
CA ALA A 70 1.16 11.47 17.14
C ALA A 70 0.28 11.00 18.30
N ALA A 71 0.84 10.87 19.51
CA ALA A 71 0.11 10.46 20.70
C ALA A 71 -1.04 11.44 21.05
N THR A 72 -0.85 12.75 20.86
CA THR A 72 -1.93 13.73 21.08
C THR A 72 -3.09 13.53 20.11
N THR A 73 -2.82 13.30 18.82
CA THR A 73 -3.87 13.03 17.83
C THR A 73 -4.59 11.72 18.12
N LEU A 74 -3.85 10.67 18.49
CA LEU A 74 -4.41 9.35 18.80
C LEU A 74 -5.20 9.33 20.12
N SER A 75 -4.91 10.24 21.06
CA SER A 75 -5.59 10.29 22.36
C SER A 75 -7.11 10.55 22.26
N SER A 76 -7.56 11.22 21.20
CA SER A 76 -8.97 11.51 20.94
C SER A 76 -9.73 10.34 20.30
N LYS A 77 -9.02 9.29 19.87
CA LYS A 77 -9.58 8.12 19.16
C LYS A 77 -9.76 6.94 20.12
N LEU A 78 -10.41 5.88 19.62
CA LEU A 78 -10.68 4.64 20.37
C LEU A 78 -9.41 3.98 20.96
N ILE A 79 -8.25 4.29 20.40
CA ILE A 79 -6.92 3.80 20.83
C ILE A 79 -6.21 4.67 21.85
N GLY A 80 -6.90 5.61 22.51
CA GLY A 80 -6.27 6.45 23.53
C GLY A 80 -5.53 5.66 24.63
N GLY A 81 -5.95 4.43 24.93
CA GLY A 81 -5.29 3.54 25.89
C GLY A 81 -3.94 2.95 25.42
N GLU A 82 -3.73 2.79 24.12
CA GLU A 82 -2.51 2.20 23.52
C GLU A 82 -1.77 3.20 22.61
N LYS A 83 -1.98 4.50 22.86
CA LYS A 83 -1.48 5.58 22.01
C LYS A 83 0.04 5.58 21.88
N ASP A 84 0.78 5.21 22.93
CA ASP A 84 2.25 5.25 22.92
C ASP A 84 2.82 4.19 21.97
N PHE A 85 2.18 3.01 21.91
CA PHE A 85 2.56 1.93 21.01
C PHE A 85 2.30 2.28 19.53
N PHE A 86 1.13 2.86 19.24
CA PHE A 86 0.83 3.28 17.87
C PHE A 86 1.60 4.54 17.46
N ALA A 87 1.90 5.45 18.40
CA ALA A 87 2.67 6.65 18.13
C ALA A 87 4.10 6.31 17.67
N THR A 88 4.79 5.39 18.34
CA THR A 88 6.13 4.95 17.90
C THR A 88 6.07 4.30 16.52
N MET A 89 5.07 3.45 16.28
CA MET A 89 4.86 2.77 15.01
C MET A 89 4.62 3.74 13.84
N VAL A 90 3.79 4.77 14.06
CA VAL A 90 3.51 5.79 13.05
C VAL A 90 4.75 6.63 12.75
N VAL A 91 5.52 7.00 13.77
CA VAL A 91 6.77 7.75 13.58
C VAL A 91 7.76 6.93 12.77
N ASP A 92 7.91 5.64 13.07
CA ASP A 92 8.82 4.76 12.36
C ASP A 92 8.39 4.56 10.90
N ALA A 93 7.08 4.46 10.63
CA ALA A 93 6.54 4.40 9.27
C ALA A 93 6.81 5.70 8.47
N VAL A 94 6.67 6.88 9.08
CA VAL A 94 6.94 8.16 8.42
C VAL A 94 8.45 8.33 8.17
N VAL A 95 9.29 7.93 9.13
CA VAL A 95 10.75 7.96 8.96
C VAL A 95 11.21 7.03 7.84
N ALA A 96 10.56 5.87 7.67
CA ALA A 96 10.87 4.93 6.60
C ALA A 96 10.61 5.51 5.19
N ILE A 97 9.56 6.33 5.03
CA ILE A 97 9.22 6.94 3.74
C ILE A 97 10.11 8.15 3.41
N GLY A 98 10.63 8.82 4.44
CA GLY A 98 11.52 9.96 4.27
C GLY A 98 10.80 11.21 3.74
N ASN A 99 11.39 11.86 2.73
CA ASN A 99 10.92 13.15 2.20
C ASN A 99 9.80 13.04 1.15
N ASP A 100 9.23 11.85 0.98
CA ASP A 100 8.17 11.64 0.00
C ASP A 100 6.80 11.87 0.64
N ASP A 101 6.13 12.94 0.25
CA ASP A 101 4.80 13.32 0.76
C ASP A 101 3.66 12.38 0.28
N ARG A 102 3.99 11.31 -0.45
CA ARG A 102 3.03 10.33 -0.95
C ARG A 102 2.50 9.44 0.17
N LEU A 103 1.39 9.86 0.79
CA LEU A 103 0.61 9.06 1.76
C LEU A 103 0.28 7.64 1.25
N ASN A 104 0.16 7.46 -0.06
CA ASN A 104 -0.12 6.16 -0.67
C ASN A 104 0.97 5.11 -0.39
N MET A 105 2.20 5.53 -0.05
CA MET A 105 3.31 4.64 0.28
C MET A 105 3.20 4.03 1.70
N ILE A 106 2.34 4.59 2.56
CA ILE A 106 1.95 3.95 3.82
C ILE A 106 0.78 3.00 3.53
N GLY A 107 1.05 1.70 3.55
CA GLY A 107 0.02 0.68 3.52
C GLY A 107 -0.56 0.45 4.90
N ILE A 108 -1.90 0.43 5.02
CA ILE A 108 -2.57 -0.03 6.24
C ILE A 108 -3.35 -1.28 5.90
N LYS A 109 -2.97 -2.41 6.51
CA LYS A 109 -3.65 -3.70 6.34
C LYS A 109 -4.35 -4.07 7.64
N LYS A 110 -5.65 -4.33 7.55
CA LYS A 110 -6.50 -4.65 8.71
C LYS A 110 -6.71 -6.15 8.74
N VAL A 111 -6.40 -6.78 9.86
CA VAL A 111 -6.55 -8.22 10.07
C VAL A 111 -7.41 -8.46 11.31
N PRO A 112 -8.61 -9.05 11.15
CA PRO A 112 -9.43 -9.40 12.30
C PRO A 112 -8.78 -10.45 13.18
N GLY A 113 -9.07 -10.35 14.47
CA GLY A 113 -8.59 -11.25 15.51
C GLY A 113 -7.30 -10.79 16.18
N GLY A 114 -7.06 -11.35 17.37
CA GLY A 114 -5.95 -10.96 18.24
C GLY A 114 -6.21 -9.69 19.04
N THR A 115 -5.15 -9.18 19.64
CA THR A 115 -5.18 -7.93 20.42
C THR A 115 -4.62 -6.76 19.60
N MET A 116 -4.94 -5.52 20.00
CA MET A 116 -4.40 -4.33 19.33
C MET A 116 -2.87 -4.26 19.37
N ARG A 117 -2.25 -4.79 20.43
CA ARG A 117 -0.79 -4.84 20.61
C ARG A 117 -0.11 -5.87 19.70
N ASP A 118 -0.86 -6.77 19.09
CA ASP A 118 -0.31 -7.70 18.10
C ASP A 118 -0.08 -7.01 16.73
N SER A 119 -0.46 -5.75 16.58
CA SER A 119 -0.20 -4.96 15.38
C SER A 119 1.31 -4.73 15.22
N PHE A 120 1.82 -4.70 14.00
CA PHE A 120 3.25 -4.49 13.77
C PHE A 120 3.51 -3.69 12.50
N LEU A 121 4.67 -3.03 12.48
CA LEU A 121 5.21 -2.35 11.32
C LEU A 121 6.09 -3.29 10.52
N VAL A 122 5.91 -3.29 9.20
CA VAL A 122 6.80 -3.91 8.24
C VAL A 122 7.59 -2.81 7.53
N ASN A 123 8.92 -2.86 7.65
CA ASN A 123 9.85 -2.02 6.92
C ASN A 123 9.96 -2.54 5.47
N GLY A 124 8.95 -2.23 4.68
CA GLY A 124 8.74 -2.72 3.33
C GLY A 124 7.25 -2.86 3.04
N VAL A 125 6.89 -3.92 2.31
CA VAL A 125 5.52 -4.12 1.83
C VAL A 125 4.93 -5.40 2.39
N ALA A 126 3.73 -5.29 2.92
CA ALA A 126 2.93 -6.45 3.27
C ALA A 126 1.56 -6.38 2.60
N PHE A 127 1.13 -7.47 2.00
CA PHE A 127 -0.23 -7.58 1.50
C PHE A 127 -0.82 -8.94 1.78
N LYS A 128 -2.14 -8.93 1.97
CA LYS A 128 -2.93 -10.13 2.16
C LYS A 128 -2.86 -10.94 0.87
N LYS A 129 -2.66 -12.25 1.01
CA LYS A 129 -2.80 -13.16 -0.11
C LYS A 129 -4.22 -13.11 -0.67
N THR A 130 -4.31 -12.85 -1.97
CA THR A 130 -5.57 -12.62 -2.69
C THR A 130 -6.24 -13.93 -3.14
N PHE A 131 -5.47 -14.90 -3.63
CA PHE A 131 -6.01 -16.17 -4.12
C PHE A 131 -5.00 -17.32 -4.00
N SER A 132 -5.47 -18.53 -3.71
CA SER A 132 -4.64 -19.75 -3.63
C SER A 132 -5.17 -20.77 -4.63
N TYR A 133 -4.39 -21.06 -5.67
CA TYR A 133 -4.67 -22.09 -6.66
C TYR A 133 -4.02 -23.43 -6.27
N ALA A 134 -4.36 -24.52 -6.95
CA ALA A 134 -3.79 -25.83 -6.69
C ALA A 134 -2.26 -25.82 -6.94
N GLY A 135 -1.48 -26.51 -6.09
CA GLY A 135 -0.01 -26.52 -6.15
C GLY A 135 0.69 -25.46 -5.29
N PHE A 136 -0.08 -24.54 -4.68
CA PHE A 136 0.49 -23.49 -3.84
C PHE A 136 1.29 -24.01 -2.63
N GLU A 137 0.83 -25.08 -1.98
CA GLU A 137 1.52 -25.59 -0.78
C GLU A 137 2.91 -26.16 -1.06
N GLN A 138 3.19 -26.48 -2.33
CA GLN A 138 4.47 -26.98 -2.78
C GLN A 138 5.49 -25.86 -3.03
N GLN A 139 5.04 -24.60 -3.12
CA GLN A 139 5.94 -23.45 -3.34
C GLN A 139 6.74 -23.11 -2.07
N PRO A 140 8.01 -22.69 -2.21
CA PRO A 140 8.79 -22.22 -1.07
C PRO A 140 8.16 -20.95 -0.50
N LYS A 141 8.01 -20.90 0.83
CA LYS A 141 7.36 -19.79 1.54
C LYS A 141 8.33 -18.74 2.06
N LYS A 142 9.63 -18.98 1.93
CA LYS A 142 10.68 -18.09 2.42
C LYS A 142 11.84 -18.05 1.43
N PHE A 143 12.26 -16.85 1.07
CA PHE A 143 13.44 -16.63 0.23
C PHE A 143 14.35 -15.59 0.87
N SER A 144 15.66 -15.80 0.73
CA SER A 144 16.69 -14.81 1.04
C SER A 144 17.21 -14.25 -0.28
N ASN A 145 17.24 -12.92 -0.42
CA ASN A 145 17.61 -12.19 -1.62
C ASN A 145 16.90 -12.65 -2.92
N PRO A 146 15.55 -12.78 -2.95
CA PRO A 146 14.84 -13.14 -4.18
C PRO A 146 14.82 -11.99 -5.20
N LYS A 147 14.92 -12.37 -6.48
CA LYS A 147 14.53 -11.50 -7.61
C LYS A 147 13.01 -11.54 -7.78
N ILE A 148 12.39 -10.37 -7.89
CA ILE A 148 10.94 -10.17 -7.92
C ILE A 148 10.54 -9.62 -9.29
N LEU A 149 9.63 -10.32 -9.96
CA LEU A 149 9.03 -9.90 -11.22
C LEU A 149 7.61 -9.40 -10.98
N LEU A 150 7.35 -8.16 -11.38
CA LEU A 150 6.04 -7.52 -11.26
C LEU A 150 5.38 -7.48 -12.64
N LEU A 151 4.24 -8.15 -12.78
CA LEU A 151 3.51 -8.30 -14.02
C LEU A 151 2.12 -7.65 -13.95
N ASN A 152 1.63 -7.22 -15.10
CA ASN A 152 0.26 -6.78 -15.33
C ASN A 152 -0.35 -7.59 -16.48
N ILE A 153 -0.19 -8.92 -16.42
CA ILE A 153 -0.57 -9.86 -17.48
C ILE A 153 -1.28 -11.06 -16.85
N GLU A 154 -2.27 -11.60 -17.54
CA GLU A 154 -2.90 -12.87 -17.16
C GLU A 154 -2.01 -14.04 -17.59
N LEU A 155 -1.76 -14.96 -16.65
CA LEU A 155 -1.07 -16.23 -16.90
C LEU A 155 -2.07 -17.39 -16.81
N GLU A 156 -3.22 -17.22 -17.45
CA GLU A 156 -4.28 -18.22 -17.55
C GLU A 156 -4.43 -18.70 -18.99
N LEU A 157 -4.81 -19.97 -19.14
CA LEU A 157 -5.22 -20.53 -20.43
C LEU A 157 -6.61 -19.99 -20.76
N LYS A 158 -6.66 -18.84 -21.42
CA LYS A 158 -7.88 -18.34 -22.05
C LYS A 158 -7.92 -18.84 -23.48
N SER A 159 -9.06 -19.40 -23.85
CA SER A 159 -9.37 -19.58 -25.26
C SER A 159 -9.68 -18.21 -25.84
N GLU A 160 -8.96 -17.77 -26.87
CA GLU A 160 -9.15 -16.45 -27.54
C GLU A 160 -10.48 -16.36 -28.33
N LYS A 161 -11.49 -17.15 -27.93
CA LYS A 161 -12.78 -17.31 -28.62
C LYS A 161 -13.59 -16.02 -28.73
N GLU A 162 -13.31 -15.00 -27.92
CA GLU A 162 -14.11 -13.76 -27.93
C GLU A 162 -13.76 -12.81 -29.10
N ASN A 163 -12.61 -12.93 -29.76
CA ASN A 163 -12.20 -11.96 -30.80
C ASN A 163 -11.84 -12.55 -32.17
N ALA A 164 -11.73 -13.88 -32.31
CA ALA A 164 -11.31 -14.50 -33.57
C ALA A 164 -12.20 -15.71 -33.93
N GLU A 165 -12.92 -15.61 -35.05
CA GLU A 165 -13.56 -16.77 -35.67
C GLU A 165 -12.50 -17.65 -36.35
N ILE A 166 -12.15 -18.75 -35.71
CA ILE A 166 -11.26 -19.75 -36.29
C ILE A 166 -12.07 -20.58 -37.30
N ARG A 167 -11.83 -20.37 -38.59
CA ARG A 167 -12.42 -21.20 -39.66
C ARG A 167 -11.57 -22.45 -39.86
N LEU A 168 -12.06 -23.58 -39.36
CA LEU A 168 -11.40 -24.87 -39.51
C LEU A 168 -11.95 -25.63 -40.71
N SER A 169 -11.05 -26.10 -41.58
CA SER A 169 -11.40 -26.89 -42.76
C SER A 169 -11.18 -28.39 -42.55
N ASP A 170 -10.33 -28.75 -41.59
CA ASP A 170 -9.80 -30.11 -41.39
C ASP A 170 -9.63 -30.38 -39.88
N PRO A 171 -10.07 -31.55 -39.35
CA PRO A 171 -9.91 -31.89 -37.92
C PRO A 171 -8.46 -31.87 -37.42
N LEU A 172 -7.47 -32.10 -38.29
CA LEU A 172 -6.04 -32.03 -37.92
C LEU A 172 -5.60 -30.60 -37.53
N GLN A 173 -6.21 -29.58 -38.13
CA GLN A 173 -5.92 -28.19 -37.78
C GLN A 173 -6.39 -27.84 -36.36
N TYR A 174 -7.45 -28.50 -35.87
CA TYR A 174 -7.93 -28.29 -34.50
C TYR A 174 -6.87 -28.66 -33.45
N GLN A 175 -6.21 -29.81 -33.62
CA GLN A 175 -5.15 -30.23 -32.68
C GLN A 175 -3.97 -29.26 -32.69
N SER A 176 -3.55 -28.79 -33.88
CA SER A 176 -2.45 -27.84 -34.00
C SER A 176 -2.72 -26.49 -33.31
N ILE A 177 -3.99 -26.07 -33.24
CA ILE A 177 -4.40 -24.86 -32.54
C ILE A 177 -4.32 -25.06 -31.03
N VAL A 178 -4.82 -26.19 -30.53
CA VAL A 178 -4.71 -26.53 -29.12
C VAL A 178 -3.24 -26.56 -28.71
N ASP A 179 -2.39 -27.25 -29.47
CA ASP A 179 -0.95 -27.32 -29.19
C ASP A 179 -0.29 -25.93 -29.25
N ALA A 180 -0.72 -25.06 -30.17
CA ALA A 180 -0.25 -23.68 -30.25
C ALA A 180 -0.66 -22.84 -29.03
N GLU A 181 -1.90 -22.96 -28.54
CA GLU A 181 -2.37 -22.29 -27.32
C GLU A 181 -1.53 -22.70 -26.10
N TRP A 182 -1.24 -24.00 -25.95
CA TRP A 182 -0.36 -24.51 -24.91
C TRP A 182 1.06 -23.95 -25.03
N ASN A 183 1.64 -23.97 -26.23
CA ASN A 183 2.99 -23.46 -26.47
C ASN A 183 3.12 -21.97 -26.16
N ILE A 184 2.10 -21.16 -26.47
CA ILE A 184 2.10 -19.72 -26.14
C ILE A 184 2.19 -19.50 -24.62
N ILE A 185 1.49 -20.32 -23.83
CA ILE A 185 1.50 -20.18 -22.36
C ILE A 185 2.82 -20.68 -21.79
N TYR A 186 3.30 -21.84 -22.24
CA TYR A 186 4.59 -22.35 -21.80
C TYR A 186 5.74 -21.40 -22.15
N ASP A 187 5.75 -20.80 -23.34
CA ASP A 187 6.75 -19.79 -23.73
C ASP A 187 6.70 -18.55 -22.81
N LYS A 188 5.50 -18.07 -22.45
CA LYS A 188 5.37 -16.97 -21.49
C LYS A 188 5.91 -17.34 -20.10
N LEU A 189 5.62 -18.56 -19.63
CA LEU A 189 6.11 -19.05 -18.35
C LEU A 189 7.62 -19.25 -18.35
N ASP A 190 8.17 -19.80 -19.43
CA ASP A 190 9.61 -20.01 -19.60
C ASP A 190 10.37 -18.69 -19.63
N LYS A 191 9.84 -17.65 -20.26
CA LYS A 191 10.43 -16.31 -20.22
C LYS A 191 10.51 -15.76 -18.78
N CYS A 192 9.49 -16.02 -17.96
CA CYS A 192 9.51 -15.64 -16.55
C CYS A 192 10.55 -16.43 -15.73
N VAL A 193 10.78 -17.70 -16.08
CA VAL A 193 11.81 -18.53 -15.44
C VAL A 193 13.20 -18.10 -15.88
N GLN A 194 13.38 -17.82 -17.17
CA GLN A 194 14.65 -17.39 -17.78
C GLN A 194 15.12 -16.04 -17.25
N SER A 195 14.20 -15.15 -16.83
CA SER A 195 14.56 -13.91 -16.16
C SER A 195 15.19 -14.13 -14.76
N GLY A 196 15.18 -15.36 -14.25
CA GLY A 196 15.76 -15.69 -12.95
C GLY A 196 14.95 -15.19 -11.75
N ALA A 197 13.68 -14.80 -11.97
CA ALA A 197 12.79 -14.36 -10.91
C ALA A 197 12.40 -15.55 -10.01
N LYS A 198 12.48 -15.35 -8.69
CA LYS A 198 12.01 -16.33 -7.69
C LYS A 198 10.63 -16.01 -7.17
N ILE A 199 10.17 -14.77 -7.35
CA ILE A 199 8.85 -14.31 -6.96
C ILE A 199 8.21 -13.64 -8.18
N VAL A 200 7.05 -14.12 -8.60
CA VAL A 200 6.26 -13.56 -9.70
C VAL A 200 4.94 -13.05 -9.15
N LEU A 201 4.74 -11.74 -9.19
CA LEU A 201 3.49 -11.11 -8.80
C LEU A 201 2.77 -10.61 -10.05
N SER A 202 1.49 -10.91 -10.18
CA SER A 202 0.67 -10.32 -11.23
C SER A 202 -0.55 -9.59 -10.67
N ARG A 203 -0.87 -8.44 -11.24
CA ARG A 203 -2.15 -7.76 -11.00
C ARG A 203 -3.32 -8.63 -11.44
N LEU A 204 -3.15 -9.38 -12.52
CA LEU A 204 -4.19 -10.25 -13.07
C LEU A 204 -4.04 -11.69 -12.58
N ALA A 205 -4.95 -12.57 -12.97
CA ALA A 205 -4.97 -13.93 -12.48
C ALA A 205 -3.81 -14.78 -13.04
N ILE A 206 -3.33 -15.71 -12.22
CA ILE A 206 -2.33 -16.72 -12.57
C ILE A 206 -3.06 -18.05 -12.46
N GLY A 207 -3.13 -18.84 -13.53
CA GLY A 207 -3.90 -20.08 -13.56
C GLY A 207 -3.28 -21.21 -12.73
N ASP A 208 -4.04 -22.27 -12.52
CA ASP A 208 -3.57 -23.50 -11.85
C ASP A 208 -2.34 -24.09 -12.56
N LEU A 209 -2.38 -24.16 -13.89
CA LEU A 209 -1.27 -24.66 -14.70
C LEU A 209 0.02 -23.86 -14.45
N ALA A 210 -0.07 -22.53 -14.50
CA ALA A 210 1.06 -21.65 -14.25
C ALA A 210 1.58 -21.80 -12.82
N THR A 211 0.67 -21.94 -11.85
CA THR A 211 1.00 -22.11 -10.44
C THR A 211 1.80 -23.40 -10.21
N GLN A 212 1.38 -24.52 -10.82
CA GLN A 212 2.09 -25.80 -10.79
C GLN A 212 3.45 -25.70 -11.48
N TYR A 213 3.50 -25.06 -12.66
CA TYR A 213 4.74 -24.88 -13.40
C TYR A 213 5.82 -24.12 -12.62
N PHE A 214 5.40 -23.11 -11.86
CA PHE A 214 6.27 -22.36 -10.96
C PHE A 214 6.62 -23.15 -9.71
N ALA A 215 5.70 -23.95 -9.16
CA ALA A 215 5.95 -24.81 -8.01
C ALA A 215 7.05 -25.86 -8.31
N ASP A 216 7.01 -26.49 -9.49
CA ASP A 216 8.04 -27.46 -9.92
C ASP A 216 9.45 -26.86 -10.04
N ARG A 217 9.57 -25.52 -10.10
CA ARG A 217 10.82 -24.76 -10.27
C ARG A 217 11.21 -23.95 -9.04
N ASP A 218 10.54 -24.19 -7.91
CA ASP A 218 10.74 -23.44 -6.66
C ASP A 218 10.56 -21.93 -6.82
N ILE A 219 9.57 -21.51 -7.61
CA ILE A 219 9.18 -20.11 -7.82
C ILE A 219 7.85 -19.86 -7.11
N PHE A 220 7.79 -18.77 -6.34
CA PHE A 220 6.55 -18.32 -5.72
C PHE A 220 5.77 -17.44 -6.67
N CYS A 221 4.46 -17.67 -6.78
CA CYS A 221 3.59 -16.81 -7.59
C CYS A 221 2.35 -16.34 -6.83
N ALA A 222 1.94 -15.09 -7.06
CA ALA A 222 0.66 -14.58 -6.59
C ALA A 222 -0.04 -13.75 -7.69
N GLY A 223 -1.26 -14.16 -8.04
CA GLY A 223 -2.12 -13.43 -8.98
C GLY A 223 -3.15 -12.57 -8.26
N ARG A 224 -3.85 -11.71 -9.01
CA ARG A 224 -4.89 -10.80 -8.50
C ARG A 224 -4.38 -9.83 -7.42
N VAL A 225 -3.11 -9.43 -7.48
CA VAL A 225 -2.55 -8.46 -6.53
C VAL A 225 -3.17 -7.08 -6.78
N ALA A 226 -3.54 -6.38 -5.71
CA ALA A 226 -4.09 -5.03 -5.83
C ALA A 226 -3.07 -4.08 -6.47
N GLU A 227 -3.54 -3.17 -7.31
CA GLU A 227 -2.69 -2.24 -8.06
C GLU A 227 -1.84 -1.36 -7.13
N ASP A 228 -2.45 -0.83 -6.06
CA ASP A 228 -1.76 -0.05 -5.03
C ASP A 228 -0.63 -0.84 -4.35
N ASP A 229 -0.87 -2.13 -4.09
CA ASP A 229 0.14 -2.99 -3.46
C ASP A 229 1.28 -3.29 -4.43
N LEU A 230 0.97 -3.51 -5.72
CA LEU A 230 1.99 -3.72 -6.74
C LEU A 230 2.87 -2.47 -6.92
N HIS A 231 2.28 -1.28 -6.89
CA HIS A 231 3.04 -0.02 -6.93
C HIS A 231 3.91 0.18 -5.69
N ARG A 232 3.43 -0.23 -4.50
CA ARG A 232 4.26 -0.23 -3.29
C ARG A 232 5.43 -1.20 -3.41
N VAL A 233 5.20 -2.42 -3.90
CA VAL A 233 6.29 -3.39 -4.10
C VAL A 233 7.31 -2.86 -5.10
N ALA A 234 6.86 -2.25 -6.20
CA ALA A 234 7.73 -1.59 -7.18
C ALA A 234 8.60 -0.50 -6.52
N ALA A 235 7.98 0.39 -5.75
CA ALA A 235 8.70 1.46 -5.05
C ALA A 235 9.68 0.94 -3.98
N ALA A 236 9.31 -0.12 -3.26
CA ALA A 236 10.16 -0.70 -2.23
C ALA A 236 11.38 -1.42 -2.82
N THR A 237 11.14 -2.27 -3.82
CA THR A 237 12.13 -3.21 -4.36
C THR A 237 12.93 -2.65 -5.52
N GLY A 238 12.50 -1.52 -6.09
CA GLY A 238 13.07 -0.90 -7.30
C GLY A 238 12.62 -1.54 -8.61
N GLY A 239 11.76 -2.55 -8.55
CA GLY A 239 11.22 -3.20 -9.73
C GLY A 239 10.23 -2.31 -10.50
N THR A 240 10.08 -2.58 -11.79
CA THR A 240 9.07 -1.91 -12.63
C THR A 240 7.97 -2.88 -13.04
N VAL A 241 6.73 -2.41 -13.06
CA VAL A 241 5.58 -3.23 -13.46
C VAL A 241 5.60 -3.43 -14.97
N GLN A 242 5.67 -4.68 -15.41
CA GLN A 242 5.74 -5.05 -16.82
C GLN A 242 4.39 -5.53 -17.35
N THR A 243 4.01 -5.03 -18.53
CA THR A 243 2.81 -5.47 -19.26
C THR A 243 3.11 -6.52 -20.34
N SER A 244 4.40 -6.85 -20.54
CA SER A 244 4.83 -7.95 -21.42
C SER A 244 5.84 -8.85 -20.70
N VAL A 245 5.87 -10.12 -21.09
CA VAL A 245 6.92 -11.07 -20.67
C VAL A 245 8.14 -11.05 -21.61
N ASN A 246 8.06 -10.29 -22.71
CA ASN A 246 9.17 -10.12 -23.64
C ASN A 246 10.09 -9.01 -23.13
N ASN A 247 11.41 -9.20 -23.25
CA ASN A 247 12.44 -8.25 -22.77
C ASN A 247 12.45 -7.99 -21.26
N VAL A 248 12.27 -9.04 -20.45
CA VAL A 248 12.52 -8.93 -19.00
C VAL A 248 14.03 -8.86 -18.78
N ILE A 249 14.54 -7.64 -18.58
CA ILE A 249 15.94 -7.37 -18.24
C ILE A 249 16.13 -7.37 -16.72
N ASP A 250 17.36 -7.60 -16.26
CA ASP A 250 17.68 -7.64 -14.83
C ASP A 250 17.42 -6.30 -14.11
N GLU A 251 17.49 -5.17 -14.81
CA GLU A 251 17.20 -3.83 -14.25
C GLU A 251 15.72 -3.61 -13.91
N VAL A 252 14.83 -4.37 -14.55
CA VAL A 252 13.38 -4.28 -14.34
C VAL A 252 12.96 -5.07 -13.09
N LEU A 253 13.78 -6.03 -12.67
CA LEU A 253 13.48 -6.91 -11.55
C LEU A 253 13.71 -6.20 -10.22
N GLY A 254 12.78 -6.36 -9.30
CA GLY A 254 12.92 -5.92 -7.93
C GLY A 254 13.82 -6.87 -7.13
N SER A 255 14.42 -6.37 -6.06
CA SER A 255 15.14 -7.18 -5.08
C SER A 255 14.70 -6.82 -3.65
N CYS A 256 14.67 -7.80 -2.76
CA CYS A 256 14.50 -7.59 -1.32
C CYS A 256 15.40 -8.54 -0.53
N GLU A 257 15.75 -8.21 0.70
CA GLU A 257 16.59 -9.06 1.54
C GLU A 257 15.87 -10.35 1.96
N VAL A 258 14.62 -10.24 2.42
CA VAL A 258 13.84 -11.38 2.89
C VAL A 258 12.40 -11.28 2.39
N PHE A 259 11.94 -12.37 1.79
CA PHE A 259 10.52 -12.62 1.55
C PHE A 259 10.04 -13.74 2.45
N GLU A 260 8.89 -13.54 3.11
CA GLU A 260 8.20 -14.60 3.83
C GLU A 260 6.69 -14.54 3.66
N GLU A 261 6.07 -15.71 3.46
CA GLU A 261 4.64 -15.89 3.67
C GLU A 261 4.41 -16.27 5.14
N LYS A 262 3.81 -15.36 5.91
CA LYS A 262 3.49 -15.57 7.32
C LYS A 262 1.98 -15.60 7.53
N GLN A 263 1.51 -16.53 8.37
CA GLN A 263 0.13 -16.53 8.81
C GLN A 263 -0.05 -15.48 9.92
N VAL A 264 -0.97 -14.54 9.68
CA VAL A 264 -1.36 -13.51 10.64
C VAL A 264 -2.86 -13.66 10.89
N GLY A 265 -3.21 -14.27 12.03
CA GLY A 265 -4.59 -14.67 12.30
C GLY A 265 -5.05 -15.80 11.38
N ASN A 266 -6.18 -15.58 10.70
CA ASN A 266 -6.75 -16.56 9.76
C ASN A 266 -6.28 -16.34 8.32
N GLU A 267 -5.49 -15.28 8.06
CA GLU A 267 -5.06 -14.91 6.73
C GLU A 267 -3.55 -15.08 6.56
N ARG A 268 -3.12 -15.36 5.33
CA ARG A 268 -1.69 -15.42 4.99
C ARG A 268 -1.27 -14.11 4.36
N PHE A 269 -0.15 -13.58 4.81
CA PHE A 269 0.44 -12.34 4.38
C PHE A 269 1.78 -12.61 3.71
N ASN A 270 1.96 -11.99 2.55
CA ASN A 270 3.25 -11.93 1.88
C ASN A 270 3.98 -10.69 2.39
N ILE A 271 5.14 -10.89 3.00
CA ILE A 271 5.91 -9.83 3.65
C ILE A 271 7.26 -9.72 2.94
N PHE A 272 7.52 -8.52 2.42
CA PHE A 272 8.79 -8.14 1.83
C PHE A 272 9.53 -7.23 2.82
N SER A 273 10.64 -7.73 3.36
CA SER A 273 11.47 -7.05 4.36
C SER A 273 12.86 -6.76 3.81
N GLY A 274 13.50 -5.69 4.30
CA GLY A 274 14.86 -5.32 3.91
C GLY A 274 14.95 -4.90 2.44
N CYS A 275 14.07 -3.99 2.03
CA CYS A 275 14.06 -3.51 0.65
C CYS A 275 15.09 -2.37 0.48
N PRO A 276 15.89 -2.36 -0.62
CA PRO A 276 17.03 -1.46 -0.78
C PRO A 276 16.64 0.01 -0.93
N LEU A 277 15.49 0.32 -1.54
CA LEU A 277 15.02 1.70 -1.69
C LEU A 277 14.22 2.16 -0.46
N GLY A 278 13.61 1.23 0.30
CA GLY A 278 13.04 1.49 1.62
C GLY A 278 11.87 2.48 1.70
N GLN A 279 11.42 3.07 0.58
CA GLN A 279 10.49 4.21 0.55
C GLN A 279 9.03 3.87 0.88
N THR A 280 8.74 2.69 1.41
CA THR A 280 7.38 2.24 1.71
C THR A 280 7.35 1.52 3.04
N ALA A 281 6.27 1.74 3.77
CA ALA A 281 6.03 1.10 5.05
C ALA A 281 4.62 0.51 5.06
N THR A 282 4.46 -0.69 5.61
CA THR A 282 3.14 -1.28 5.79
C THR A 282 2.87 -1.54 7.27
N ILE A 283 1.78 -0.97 7.77
CA ILE A 283 1.27 -1.22 9.11
C ILE A 283 0.22 -2.31 9.03
N VAL A 284 0.47 -3.43 9.70
CA VAL A 284 -0.51 -4.51 9.87
C VAL A 284 -1.22 -4.31 11.20
N LEU A 285 -2.49 -3.92 11.14
CA LEU A 285 -3.35 -3.68 12.30
C LEU A 285 -4.11 -4.94 12.67
N ARG A 286 -4.10 -5.24 13.97
CA ARG A 286 -4.80 -6.36 14.60
C ARG A 286 -5.85 -5.84 15.55
N GLY A 287 -6.97 -6.54 15.68
CA GLY A 287 -8.06 -6.11 16.54
C GLY A 287 -9.19 -7.12 16.60
N GLY A 288 -9.88 -7.17 17.74
CA GLY A 288 -10.89 -8.20 17.99
C GLY A 288 -12.10 -8.15 17.05
N ALA A 289 -12.48 -6.97 16.56
CA ALA A 289 -13.62 -6.80 15.65
C ALA A 289 -13.27 -5.86 14.49
N ASP A 290 -13.81 -6.14 13.31
CA ASP A 290 -13.62 -5.32 12.11
C ASP A 290 -14.10 -3.89 12.29
N GLN A 291 -15.18 -3.69 13.04
CA GLN A 291 -15.71 -2.34 13.31
C GLN A 291 -14.75 -1.50 14.16
N VAL A 292 -14.00 -2.14 15.05
CA VAL A 292 -12.93 -1.49 15.83
C VAL A 292 -11.77 -1.15 14.90
N LEU A 293 -11.38 -2.06 14.00
CA LEU A 293 -10.32 -1.84 13.00
C LEU A 293 -10.66 -0.72 12.01
N LEU A 294 -11.94 -0.54 11.68
CA LEU A 294 -12.41 0.54 10.81
C LEU A 294 -12.28 1.91 11.48
N ARG A 295 -12.48 1.98 12.80
CA ARG A 295 -12.45 3.23 13.59
C ARG A 295 -11.06 3.58 14.16
N LEU A 296 -10.05 2.76 13.87
CA LEU A 296 -8.67 2.98 14.35
C LEU A 296 -8.01 4.23 13.76
N PHE A 297 -8.41 4.64 12.55
CA PHE A 297 -7.90 5.80 11.85
C PHE A 297 -9.03 6.68 11.35
#